data_AF-A0A1H6D121-F1
#
_entry.id   AF-A0A1H6D121-F1
#
_cell.length_a   1.000
_cell.length_b   1.000
_cell.length_c   1.000
_cell.angle_alpha   90.00
_cell.angle_beta   90.00
_cell.angle_gamma   90.00
#
_symmetry.space_group_name_H-M   'P 1'
#
loop_
_entity.id
_entity.type
_entity.pdbx_description
1 polymer ?
#
loop_
_entity_poly.entity_id
_entity_poly.type
_entity_poly.pdbx_seq_one_letter_code
_entity_poly.pdbx_strand_id
1 'polypeptide(L)'
;MELETKIDALFQELNFEKVSVSGTPLFLHNGLYIKITLVRGLKSYVVESADSYDKAAKNVFEDSDLYSISLNEDELIDKLRHDLLNYY
;
A
#
# COMPACT_ATOMS: atom_id res chain seq x y z
N MET A 1 -14.91 -11.26 -3.31
CA MET A 1 -13.44 -11.19 -3.27
C MET A 1 -13.11 -10.37 -2.03
N GLU A 2 -12.16 -10.80 -1.20
CA GLU A 2 -11.79 -10.01 -0.01
C GLU A 2 -11.11 -8.71 -0.43
N LEU A 3 -11.36 -7.61 0.29
CA LEU A 3 -10.86 -6.27 -0.04
C LEU A 3 -9.34 -6.23 -0.18
N GLU A 4 -8.61 -6.99 0.64
CA GLU A 4 -7.15 -7.13 0.53
C GLU A 4 -6.72 -7.66 -0.85
N THR A 5 -7.43 -8.65 -1.39
CA THR A 5 -7.15 -9.19 -2.74
C THR A 5 -7.38 -8.14 -3.83
N LYS A 6 -8.41 -7.29 -3.68
CA LYS A 6 -8.68 -6.20 -4.63
C LYS A 6 -7.58 -5.14 -4.59
N ILE A 7 -7.11 -4.78 -3.40
CA ILE A 7 -6.01 -3.85 -3.24
C ILE A 7 -4.74 -4.43 -3.87
N ASP A 8 -4.40 -5.69 -3.57
CA ASP A 8 -3.26 -6.38 -4.19
C ASP A 8 -3.32 -6.38 -5.72
N ALA A 9 -4.51 -6.66 -6.27
CA ALA A 9 -4.73 -6.64 -7.71
C ALA A 9 -4.57 -5.23 -8.30
N LEU A 10 -5.01 -4.19 -7.59
CA LEU A 10 -4.83 -2.79 -8.00
C LEU A 10 -3.35 -2.44 -8.12
N PHE A 11 -2.52 -2.76 -7.13
CA PHE A 11 -1.07 -2.51 -7.21
C PHE A 11 -0.43 -3.21 -8.42
N GLN A 12 -0.82 -4.46 -8.68
CA GLN A 12 -0.32 -5.19 -9.84
C GLN A 12 -0.80 -4.59 -11.17
N GLU A 13 -2.07 -4.17 -11.25
CA GLU A 13 -2.63 -3.50 -12.43
C GLU A 13 -1.89 -2.19 -12.75
N LEU A 14 -1.46 -1.46 -11.71
CA LEU A 14 -0.69 -0.23 -11.83
C LEU A 14 0.82 -0.45 -12.02
N ASN A 15 1.26 -1.69 -12.28
CA ASN A 15 2.66 -2.07 -12.51
C ASN A 15 3.62 -1.79 -11.33
N PHE A 16 3.12 -1.86 -10.10
CA PHE A 16 4.00 -1.89 -8.92
C PHE A 16 4.63 -3.28 -8.82
N GLU A 17 5.95 -3.34 -8.75
CA GLU A 17 6.69 -4.61 -8.73
C GLU A 17 6.53 -5.28 -7.36
N LYS A 18 6.16 -6.57 -7.34
CA LYS A 18 6.18 -7.34 -6.08
C LYS A 18 7.61 -7.73 -5.74
N VAL A 19 8.10 -7.29 -4.59
CA VAL A 19 9.43 -7.60 -4.07
C VAL A 19 9.34 -8.22 -2.68
N SER A 20 10.37 -8.96 -2.27
CA SER A 20 10.53 -9.43 -0.90
C SER A 20 11.79 -8.84 -0.29
N VAL A 21 11.64 -8.09 0.79
CA VAL A 21 12.75 -7.47 1.52
C VAL A 21 12.80 -8.04 2.92
N SER A 22 13.90 -8.74 3.25
CA SER A 22 14.06 -9.45 4.54
C SER A 22 12.89 -10.40 4.88
N GLY A 23 12.25 -10.99 3.86
CA GLY A 23 11.09 -11.87 4.02
C GLY A 23 9.74 -11.15 4.11
N THR A 24 9.72 -9.81 4.14
CA THR A 24 8.49 -9.01 4.09
C THR A 24 8.08 -8.77 2.64
N PRO A 25 6.86 -9.13 2.22
CA PRO A 25 6.35 -8.81 0.89
C PRO A 25 6.02 -7.32 0.81
N LEU A 26 6.52 -6.65 -0.22
CA LEU A 26 6.33 -5.23 -0.47
C LEU A 26 6.04 -5.01 -1.97
N PHE A 27 5.59 -3.81 -2.29
CA PHE A 27 5.51 -3.26 -3.64
C PHE A 27 6.65 -2.27 -3.86
N LEU A 28 7.31 -2.32 -5.01
CA LEU A 28 8.36 -1.39 -5.40
C LEU A 28 7.87 -0.56 -6.58
N HIS A 29 7.95 0.76 -6.45
CA HIS A 29 7.63 1.69 -7.52
C HIS A 29 8.46 2.96 -7.36
N ASN A 30 9.09 3.43 -8.44
CA ASN A 30 9.94 4.64 -8.44
C ASN A 30 10.99 4.70 -7.31
N GLY A 31 11.51 3.54 -6.87
CA GLY A 31 12.48 3.45 -5.76
C GLY A 31 11.87 3.49 -4.36
N LEU A 32 10.55 3.65 -4.23
CA LEU A 32 9.80 3.54 -2.98
C LEU A 32 9.36 2.11 -2.72
N TYR A 33 9.61 1.63 -1.51
CA TYR A 33 9.12 0.35 -1.00
C TYR A 33 7.83 0.58 -0.22
N ILE A 34 6.74 -0.01 -0.68
CA ILE A 34 5.39 0.30 -0.24
C ILE A 34 4.73 -0.96 0.31
N LYS A 35 3.97 -0.82 1.39
CA LYS A 35 3.01 -1.83 1.84
C LYS A 35 1.71 -1.15 2.23
N ILE A 36 0.64 -1.92 2.22
CA ILE A 36 -0.63 -1.49 2.78
C ILE A 36 -0.94 -2.35 4.01
N THR A 37 -1.32 -1.71 5.10
CA THR A 37 -1.61 -2.38 6.37
C THR A 37 -2.99 -2.01 6.88
N LEU A 38 -3.79 -2.99 7.27
CA LEU A 38 -5.05 -2.75 7.98
C LEU A 38 -4.77 -2.39 9.45
N VAL A 39 -4.90 -1.12 9.79
CA VAL A 39 -4.78 -0.65 11.17
C VAL A 39 -6.15 -0.70 11.85
N ARG A 40 -6.40 -1.80 12.59
CA ARG A 40 -7.70 -2.07 13.23
C ARG A 40 -8.20 -0.95 14.15
N GLY A 41 -7.29 -0.31 14.90
CA GLY A 41 -7.63 0.81 15.78
C GLY A 41 -8.18 2.03 15.04
N LEU A 42 -7.73 2.24 13.79
CA LEU A 42 -8.19 3.31 12.90
C LEU A 42 -9.31 2.86 11.96
N LYS A 43 -9.65 1.58 11.94
CA LYS A 43 -10.56 0.97 10.96
C LYS A 43 -10.22 1.41 9.52
N SER A 44 -8.93 1.44 9.20
CA SER A 44 -8.44 1.99 7.93
C SER A 44 -7.28 1.17 7.39
N TYR A 45 -7.16 1.07 6.07
CA TYR A 45 -5.91 0.70 5.43
C TYR A 45 -4.99 1.92 5.41
N VAL A 46 -3.71 1.70 5.69
CA VAL A 46 -2.67 2.74 5.65
C VAL A 46 -1.64 2.34 4.61
N VAL A 47 -1.32 3.26 3.71
CA VAL A 47 -0.17 3.15 2.82
C VAL A 47 1.06 3.60 3.60
N GLU A 48 2.00 2.68 3.75
CA GLU A 48 3.27 2.87 4.41
C GLU A 48 4.39 2.79 3.37
N SER A 49 5.35 3.72 3.39
CA SER A 49 6.44 3.72 2.40
C SER A 49 7.82 3.92 3.03
N ALA A 50 8.84 3.37 2.37
CA ALA A 50 10.24 3.56 2.70
C ALA A 50 11.01 3.95 1.44
N ASP A 51 11.83 5.01 1.54
CA ASP A 51 12.62 5.58 0.44
C ASP A 51 13.94 4.85 0.14
N SER A 52 14.20 3.75 0.85
CA SER A 52 15.44 3.00 0.71
C SER A 52 15.28 1.55 1.16
N TYR A 53 16.07 0.68 0.54
CA TYR A 53 16.15 -0.73 0.92
C TYR A 53 16.52 -0.90 2.39
N ASP A 54 17.47 -0.10 2.90
CA ASP A 54 17.92 -0.19 4.29
C ASP A 54 16.82 0.13 5.31
N LYS A 55 15.96 1.12 5.03
CA LYS A 55 14.79 1.42 5.86
C LYS A 55 13.76 0.29 5.78
N ALA A 56 13.43 -0.15 4.56
CA ALA A 56 12.50 -1.25 4.33
C ALA A 56 12.95 -2.55 5.03
N ALA A 57 14.24 -2.90 4.93
CA ALA A 57 14.83 -4.07 5.55
C ALA A 57 14.83 -4.02 7.09
N LYS A 58 14.80 -2.82 7.68
CA LYS A 58 14.66 -2.59 9.13
C LYS A 58 13.21 -2.40 9.58
N ASN A 59 12.25 -2.59 8.66
CA ASN A 59 10.83 -2.34 8.88
C ASN A 59 10.51 -0.91 9.38
N VAL A 60 11.23 0.08 8.85
CA VAL A 60 11.01 1.51 9.13
C VAL A 60 10.29 2.11 7.93
N PHE A 61 9.02 2.44 8.10
CA PHE A 61 8.16 3.02 7.07
C PHE A 61 7.48 4.28 7.61
N GLU A 62 7.18 5.21 6.71
CA GLU A 62 6.42 6.43 6.99
C GLU A 62 4.95 6.22 6.59
N ASP A 63 4.03 6.53 7.52
CA ASP A 63 2.60 6.55 7.25
C ASP A 63 2.29 7.72 6.31
N SER A 64 1.73 7.41 5.14
CA SER A 64 1.47 8.43 4.12
C SER A 64 -0.02 8.74 4.00
N ASP A 65 -0.82 7.77 3.54
CA ASP A 65 -2.25 7.93 3.28
C ASP A 65 -3.07 6.87 3.99
N LEU A 66 -4.31 7.23 4.35
CA LEU A 66 -5.24 6.39 5.10
C LEU A 66 -6.62 6.31 4.43
N TYR A 67 -7.16 5.10 4.38
CA TYR A 67 -8.36 4.73 3.64
C TYR A 67 -9.32 3.99 4.58
N SER A 68 -10.35 4.68 5.04
CA SER A 68 -11.31 4.13 6.00
C SER A 68 -12.14 2.99 5.40
N ILE A 69 -12.23 1.87 6.12
CA ILE A 69 -13.11 0.75 5.74
C ILE A 69 -14.59 1.07 5.97
N SER A 70 -14.91 2.24 6.53
CA SER A 70 -16.29 2.76 6.56
C SER A 70 -16.76 3.29 5.22
N LEU A 71 -15.83 3.57 4.29
CA LEU A 71 -16.18 3.88 2.91
C LEU A 71 -16.79 2.65 2.25
N ASN A 72 -17.59 2.88 1.22
CA ASN A 72 -18.00 1.76 0.39
C ASN A 72 -16.76 1.20 -0.35
N GLU A 73 -16.79 -0.10 -0.66
CA GLU A 73 -15.62 -0.80 -1.20
C GLU A 73 -15.10 -0.19 -2.50
N ASP A 74 -16.00 0.19 -3.41
CA ASP A 74 -15.63 0.76 -4.71
C ASP A 74 -15.04 2.17 -4.54
N GLU A 75 -15.60 2.99 -3.65
CA GLU A 75 -15.08 4.32 -3.30
C GLU A 75 -13.68 4.25 -2.68
N LEU A 76 -13.42 3.24 -1.84
CA LEU A 76 -12.09 3.02 -1.27
C LEU A 76 -11.09 2.68 -2.38
N ILE A 77 -11.43 1.75 -3.26
CA ILE A 77 -10.56 1.32 -4.35
C ILE A 77 -10.33 2.45 -5.36
N ASP A 78 -11.36 3.21 -5.71
CA ASP A 78 -11.25 4.34 -6.63
C ASP A 78 -10.38 5.46 -6.05
N LYS A 79 -10.55 5.76 -4.77
CA LYS A 79 -9.71 6.74 -4.07
C LYS A 79 -8.26 6.28 -4.01
N LEU A 80 -8.01 5.03 -3.62
CA LEU A 80 -6.66 4.46 -3.58
C LEU A 80 -6.01 4.47 -4.97
N ARG A 81 -6.74 4.10 -6.03
CA ARG A 81 -6.25 4.15 -7.41
C ARG A 81 -5.88 5.58 -7.82
N HIS A 82 -6.74 6.55 -7.52
CA HIS A 82 -6.47 7.95 -7.81
C HIS A 82 -5.19 8.42 -7.12
N ASP A 83 -5.05 8.12 -5.83
CA ASP A 83 -3.90 8.59 -5.05
C ASP A 83 -2.60 7.88 -5.52
N LEU A 84 -2.63 6.57 -5.79
CA LEU A 84 -1.50 5.82 -6.34
C LEU A 84 -1.03 6.37 -7.70
N LEU A 85 -1.94 6.76 -8.60
CA LEU A 85 -1.57 7.26 -9.93
C LEU A 85 -0.99 8.68 -9.91
N ASN A 86 -1.30 9.48 -8.89
CA ASN A 86 -0.94 10.90 -8.85
C ASN A 86 0.23 11.20 -7.90
N TYR A 87 0.48 10.35 -6.90
CA TYR A 87 1.44 10.63 -5.83
C TYR A 87 2.53 9.57 -5.63
N TYR A 88 2.41 8.40 -6.26
CA TYR A 88 3.38 7.29 -6.13
C TYR A 88 3.98 6.94 -7.50
#